data_AF-A0A9W9RD02-F1
#
_entry.id   AF-A0A9W9RD02-F1
#
_cell.length_a   1.000
_cell.length_b   1.000
_cell.length_c   1.000
_cell.angle_alpha   90.00
_cell.angle_beta   90.00
_cell.angle_gamma   90.00
#
_symmetry.space_group_name_H-M   'P 1'
#
loop_
_entity.id
_entity.type
_entity.pdbx_description
1 polymer ?
#
loop_
_entity_poly.entity_id
_entity_poly.type
_entity_poly.pdbx_seq_one_letter_code
_entity_poly.pdbx_strand_id
1 'polypeptide(L)'
;MSGTHRLKFTIFLAKLASTRVAKDRLCQVSLLIFRTLFETPRELRTGEESDQEDLNRGTKQLEVFHLSPAAVAWLKIANHNLLLLSEAYWNDCPSHISKGGQGGHEKALEELAADGIQYIINTIKQRNSEVLGAYKNGGNALHQDKQLSCLKPLAHVEEPES
;
A
#
# COMPACT_ATOMS: atom_id res chain seq x y z
N MET A 1 13.95 -10.90 -5.55
CA MET A 1 12.80 -10.46 -6.40
C MET A 1 13.31 -9.61 -7.56
N SER A 2 12.87 -9.84 -8.80
CA SER A 2 13.33 -9.08 -10.00
C SER A 2 12.93 -7.60 -9.98
N GLY A 3 13.59 -6.76 -10.79
CA GLY A 3 13.24 -5.33 -10.93
C GLY A 3 11.81 -5.09 -11.40
N THR A 4 11.33 -5.89 -12.34
CA THR A 4 9.95 -5.84 -12.82
C THR A 4 8.94 -6.20 -11.71
N HIS A 5 9.22 -7.24 -10.91
CA HIS A 5 8.35 -7.62 -9.79
C HIS A 5 8.33 -6.54 -8.68
N ARG A 6 9.50 -5.97 -8.32
CA ARG A 6 9.59 -4.82 -7.40
C ARG A 6 8.76 -3.63 -7.86
N LEU A 7 8.85 -3.28 -9.14
CA LEU A 7 8.11 -2.16 -9.69
C LEU A 7 6.59 -2.42 -9.68
N LYS A 8 6.14 -3.59 -10.13
CA LYS A 8 4.71 -3.96 -10.12
C LYS A 8 4.13 -3.92 -8.70
N PHE A 9 4.83 -4.50 -7.73
CA PHE A 9 4.42 -4.46 -6.34
C PHE A 9 4.38 -3.03 -5.78
N THR A 10 5.39 -2.22 -6.09
CA THR A 10 5.42 -0.81 -5.69
C THR A 10 4.23 -0.03 -6.26
N ILE A 11 3.92 -0.20 -7.54
CA ILE A 11 2.76 0.44 -8.19
C ILE A 11 1.46 0.05 -7.49
N PHE A 12 1.31 -1.22 -7.12
CA PHE A 12 0.15 -1.69 -6.38
C PHE A 12 0.02 -1.00 -5.01
N LEU A 13 1.09 -0.94 -4.22
CA LEU A 13 1.08 -0.25 -2.92
C LEU A 13 0.80 1.25 -3.06
N ALA A 14 1.38 1.91 -4.06
CA ALA A 14 1.17 3.33 -4.31
C ALA A 14 -0.30 3.63 -4.68
N LYS A 15 -0.94 2.75 -5.46
CA LYS A 15 -2.38 2.87 -5.77
C LYS A 15 -3.25 2.69 -4.53
N LEU A 16 -2.92 1.75 -3.65
CA LEU A 16 -3.65 1.61 -2.38
C LEU A 16 -3.48 2.86 -1.51
N ALA A 17 -2.26 3.36 -1.41
CA ALA A 17 -1.96 4.56 -0.62
C ALA A 17 -2.69 5.81 -1.14
N SER A 18 -2.85 5.96 -2.46
CA SER A 18 -3.57 7.10 -3.04
C SER A 18 -5.05 7.17 -2.61
N THR A 19 -5.65 6.02 -2.31
CA THR A 19 -7.06 5.92 -1.84
C THR A 19 -7.25 6.16 -0.35
N ARG A 20 -6.18 6.36 0.44
CA ARG A 20 -6.21 6.54 1.91
C ARG A 20 -6.88 5.42 2.70
N VAL A 21 -7.09 4.25 2.10
CA VAL A 21 -7.75 3.09 2.73
C VAL A 21 -7.07 2.64 4.04
N ALA A 22 -5.79 2.98 4.25
CA ALA A 22 -5.01 2.68 5.45
C ALA A 22 -4.61 3.90 6.29
N LYS A 23 -5.37 5.01 6.26
CA LYS A 23 -5.07 6.25 7.00
C LYS A 23 -3.60 6.66 6.85
N ASP A 24 -3.14 6.69 5.61
CA ASP A 24 -1.78 7.10 5.21
C ASP A 24 -0.61 6.22 5.72
N ARG A 25 -0.87 5.12 6.44
CA ARG A 25 0.19 4.19 6.90
C ARG A 25 1.02 3.63 5.76
N LEU A 26 0.40 3.37 4.61
CA LEU A 26 1.11 2.89 3.42
C LEU A 26 2.13 3.91 2.88
N CYS A 27 1.95 5.21 3.14
CA CYS A 27 2.91 6.23 2.75
C CYS A 27 4.23 6.14 3.56
N GLN A 28 4.26 5.41 4.68
CA GLN A 28 5.52 5.13 5.39
C GLN A 28 6.47 4.27 4.55
N VAL A 29 5.93 3.39 3.69
CA VAL A 29 6.69 2.58 2.73
C VAL A 29 7.43 3.50 1.74
N SER A 30 6.78 4.53 1.19
CA SER A 30 7.45 5.52 0.34
C SER A 30 8.51 6.32 1.06
N LEU A 31 8.29 6.72 2.33
CA LEU A 31 9.29 7.47 3.09
C LEU A 31 10.55 6.65 3.30
N LEU A 32 10.43 5.35 3.58
CA LEU A 32 11.59 4.44 3.66
C LEU A 32 12.32 4.31 2.33
N ILE A 33 11.59 4.22 1.21
CA ILE A 33 12.18 4.20 -0.14
C ILE A 33 12.93 5.50 -0.42
N PHE A 34 12.32 6.65 -0.17
CA PHE A 34 12.93 7.97 -0.38
C PHE A 34 14.17 8.16 0.48
N ARG A 35 14.12 7.76 1.74
CA ARG A 35 15.27 7.80 2.64
C ARG A 35 16.42 6.92 2.16
N THR A 36 16.12 5.70 1.71
CA THR A 36 17.13 4.80 1.16
C THR A 36 17.73 5.33 -0.14
N LEU A 37 16.94 6.03 -0.95
CA LEU A 37 17.35 6.55 -2.25
C LEU A 37 18.08 7.90 -2.18
N PHE A 38 17.59 8.83 -1.36
CA PHE A 38 18.01 10.24 -1.35
C PHE A 38 18.87 10.61 -0.14
N GLU A 39 18.71 9.94 1.01
CA GLU A 39 19.46 10.29 2.23
C GLU A 39 20.64 9.35 2.50
N THR A 40 20.64 8.15 1.91
CA THR A 40 21.73 7.18 2.09
C THR A 40 22.79 7.37 1.00
N PRO A 41 24.06 7.66 1.35
CA PRO A 41 25.13 7.76 0.37
C PRO A 41 25.26 6.45 -0.42
N ARG A 42 25.19 6.52 -1.75
CA ARG A 42 25.37 5.38 -2.65
C ARG A 42 26.19 5.76 -3.88
N GLU A 43 27.02 4.83 -4.33
CA GLU A 43 27.77 4.97 -5.57
C GLU A 43 26.81 4.95 -6.77
N LEU A 44 26.96 5.94 -7.66
CA LEU A 44 26.27 5.98 -8.94
C LEU A 44 27.06 5.14 -9.94
N ARG A 45 26.87 3.82 -9.92
CA ARG A 45 27.44 2.95 -10.95
C ARG A 45 26.49 2.91 -12.15
N THR A 46 27.05 3.03 -13.35
CA THR A 46 26.35 2.70 -14.60
C THR A 46 26.26 1.19 -14.66
N GLY A 47 25.25 0.62 -14.01
CA GLY A 47 25.12 -0.83 -13.83
C GLY A 47 25.07 -1.58 -15.16
N GLU A 48 26.18 -2.23 -15.51
CA GLU A 48 26.15 -3.41 -16.38
C GLU A 48 25.65 -4.58 -15.50
N GLU A 49 24.34 -4.77 -15.30
CA GLU A 49 23.90 -5.84 -14.39
C GLU A 49 22.60 -6.56 -14.74
N SER A 50 22.66 -7.87 -14.48
CA SER A 50 21.63 -8.88 -14.58
C SER A 50 20.55 -8.70 -13.51
N ASP A 51 19.30 -8.54 -13.93
CA ASP A 51 18.11 -8.31 -13.09
C ASP A 51 17.50 -9.63 -12.53
N GLN A 52 18.33 -10.68 -12.41
CA GLN A 52 17.94 -12.02 -11.98
C GLN A 52 17.44 -12.06 -10.54
N GLU A 53 16.56 -13.02 -10.25
CA GLU A 53 16.02 -13.20 -8.90
C GLU A 53 17.06 -13.77 -7.95
N ASP A 54 17.61 -12.90 -7.11
CA ASP A 54 18.42 -13.30 -5.96
C ASP A 54 17.57 -13.18 -4.68
N LEU A 55 17.48 -14.30 -3.95
CA LEU A 55 16.76 -14.42 -2.68
C LEU A 55 17.56 -13.87 -1.49
N ASN A 56 18.88 -13.72 -1.65
CA ASN A 56 19.77 -13.12 -0.66
C ASN A 56 19.94 -11.61 -0.86
N ARG A 57 19.31 -11.05 -1.92
CA ARG A 57 19.45 -9.65 -2.27
C ARG A 57 18.58 -8.75 -1.41
N GLY A 58 19.17 -8.33 -0.29
CA GLY A 58 18.56 -7.33 0.60
C GLY A 58 18.56 -5.92 0.01
N THR A 59 17.69 -5.06 0.52
CA THR A 59 17.56 -3.63 0.17
C THR A 59 18.88 -2.85 0.15
N LYS A 60 19.86 -3.23 0.98
CA LYS A 60 21.20 -2.64 1.03
C LYS A 60 22.02 -2.88 -0.25
N GLN A 61 21.75 -3.96 -0.97
CA GLN A 61 22.42 -4.35 -2.22
C GLN A 61 21.70 -3.85 -3.49
N LEU A 62 20.52 -3.22 -3.35
CA LEU A 62 19.82 -2.57 -4.46
C LEU A 62 20.47 -1.23 -4.74
N GLU A 63 21.12 -1.00 -5.86
CA GLU A 63 21.69 0.32 -6.19
C GLU A 63 20.60 1.38 -6.49
N VAL A 64 21.02 2.65 -6.64
CA VAL A 64 20.12 3.80 -6.95
C VAL A 64 19.18 3.46 -8.11
N PHE A 65 19.68 2.88 -9.19
CA PHE A 65 18.89 2.56 -10.37
C PHE A 65 17.81 1.49 -10.12
N HIS A 66 17.96 0.63 -9.12
CA HIS A 66 16.96 -0.38 -8.78
C HIS A 66 15.78 0.20 -7.97
N LEU A 67 16.01 1.29 -7.24
CA LEU A 67 15.00 1.95 -6.40
C LEU A 67 14.36 3.16 -7.08
N SER A 68 15.04 3.79 -8.03
CA SER A 68 14.51 4.94 -8.77
C SER A 68 13.14 4.69 -9.41
N PRO A 69 12.87 3.56 -10.10
CA PRO A 69 11.55 3.29 -10.67
C PRO A 69 10.45 3.22 -9.59
N ALA A 70 10.77 2.66 -8.42
CA ALA A 70 9.85 2.56 -7.30
C ALA A 70 9.53 3.94 -6.71
N ALA A 71 10.55 4.79 -6.50
CA ALA A 71 10.37 6.15 -6.01
C ALA A 71 9.52 7.00 -6.97
N VAL A 72 9.80 6.91 -8.28
CA VAL A 72 9.01 7.61 -9.31
C VAL A 72 7.56 7.14 -9.31
N ALA A 73 7.28 5.84 -9.12
CA ALA A 73 5.92 5.34 -9.04
C ALA A 73 5.13 5.94 -7.86
N TRP A 74 5.74 6.01 -6.68
CA TRP A 74 5.13 6.64 -5.49
C TRP A 74 4.82 8.12 -5.72
N LEU A 75 5.77 8.87 -6.27
CA LEU A 75 5.58 10.28 -6.61
C LEU A 75 4.50 10.48 -7.66
N LYS A 76 4.34 9.57 -8.63
CA LYS A 76 3.30 9.71 -9.67
C LYS A 76 1.90 9.37 -9.17
N ILE A 77 1.77 8.37 -8.29
CA ILE A 77 0.48 7.76 -7.97
C ILE A 77 -0.08 8.29 -6.65
N ALA A 78 0.77 8.56 -5.66
CA ALA A 78 0.35 8.92 -4.31
C ALA A 78 0.82 10.32 -3.88
N ASN A 79 1.30 11.18 -4.80
CA ASN A 79 1.86 12.50 -4.47
C ASN A 79 0.97 13.33 -3.54
N HIS A 80 -0.35 13.36 -3.78
CA HIS A 80 -1.24 14.22 -3.04
C HIS A 80 -1.27 13.87 -1.56
N ASN A 81 -1.30 12.57 -1.24
CA ASN A 81 -1.26 12.10 0.14
C ASN A 81 0.15 12.28 0.74
N LEU A 82 1.19 12.09 -0.06
CA LEU A 82 2.57 12.35 0.38
C LEU A 82 2.82 13.82 0.69
N LEU A 83 2.28 14.74 -0.10
CA LEU A 83 2.37 16.17 0.10
C LEU A 83 1.63 16.58 1.38
N LEU A 84 0.40 16.11 1.56
CA LEU A 84 -0.38 16.40 2.78
C LEU A 84 0.28 15.84 4.05
N LEU A 85 0.89 14.66 3.96
CA LEU A 85 1.70 14.13 5.06
C LEU A 85 2.95 14.98 5.29
N SER A 86 3.62 15.42 4.23
CA SER A 86 4.80 16.26 4.37
C SER A 86 4.45 17.58 5.04
N GLU A 87 3.31 18.21 4.70
CA GLU A 87 2.83 19.44 5.34
C GLU A 87 2.48 19.19 6.82
N ALA A 88 1.77 18.11 7.15
CA ALA A 88 1.43 17.76 8.53
C ALA A 88 2.67 17.42 9.38
N TYR A 89 3.59 16.60 8.85
CA TYR A 89 4.81 16.20 9.57
C TYR A 89 5.91 17.27 9.55
N TRP A 90 5.94 18.21 8.61
CA TRP A 90 6.80 19.40 8.73
C TRP A 90 6.33 20.31 9.86
N ASN A 91 5.02 20.39 10.08
CA ASN A 91 4.43 21.20 11.14
C ASN A 91 4.51 20.55 12.52
N ASP A 92 4.46 19.22 12.62
CA ASP A 92 4.43 18.46 13.90
C ASP A 92 5.54 17.39 14.03
N CYS A 93 6.70 17.55 13.40
CA CYS A 93 7.70 16.48 13.23
C CYS A 93 8.09 15.78 14.55
N PRO A 94 7.65 14.53 14.81
CA PRO A 94 8.07 13.79 15.99
C PRO A 94 9.54 13.40 15.82
N SER A 95 10.37 13.75 16.80
CA SER A 95 11.83 13.58 16.76
C SER A 95 12.32 12.16 16.45
N HIS A 96 11.46 11.13 16.53
CA HIS A 96 11.82 9.74 16.22
C HIS A 96 11.78 9.42 14.71
N ILE A 97 10.97 10.13 13.91
CA ILE A 97 10.92 9.98 12.45
C ILE A 97 12.11 10.72 11.82
N SER A 98 12.44 11.90 12.37
CA SER A 98 13.63 12.68 11.98
C SER A 98 14.95 12.02 12.42
N LYS A 99 14.94 11.14 13.44
CA LYS A 99 16.15 10.52 14.01
C LYS A 99 16.80 9.42 13.20
N GLY A 100 16.42 9.25 11.95
CA GLY A 100 17.33 8.62 11.03
C GLY A 100 17.78 7.21 11.47
N GLY A 101 16.87 6.36 11.99
CA GLY A 101 17.27 5.06 12.57
C GLY A 101 18.19 4.27 11.64
N GLN A 102 19.41 3.97 12.09
CA GLN A 102 20.40 3.17 11.37
C GLN A 102 20.18 1.70 11.70
N GLY A 103 19.79 0.90 10.71
CA GLY A 103 19.88 -0.56 10.79
C GLY A 103 18.59 -1.27 11.20
N GLY A 104 17.68 -1.41 10.25
CA GLY A 104 16.48 -2.27 10.38
C GLY A 104 15.45 -2.14 9.27
N HIS A 105 15.80 -1.45 8.17
CA HIS A 105 14.82 -0.91 7.21
C HIS A 105 14.02 -1.97 6.45
N GLU A 106 14.60 -3.14 6.18
CA GLU A 106 13.96 -4.16 5.35
C GLU A 106 12.88 -4.92 6.10
N LYS A 107 13.20 -5.41 7.30
CA LYS A 107 12.22 -6.06 8.18
C LYS A 107 11.11 -5.09 8.58
N ALA A 108 11.46 -3.84 8.87
CA ALA A 108 10.46 -2.80 9.15
C ALA A 108 9.57 -2.50 7.93
N LEU A 109 10.12 -2.56 6.71
CA LEU A 109 9.36 -2.37 5.47
C LEU A 109 8.36 -3.53 5.24
N GLU A 110 8.81 -4.76 5.46
CA GLU A 110 7.97 -5.96 5.36
C GLU A 110 6.85 -5.94 6.41
N GLU A 111 7.18 -5.67 7.67
CA GLU A 111 6.21 -5.56 8.77
C GLU A 111 5.18 -4.45 8.51
N LEU A 112 5.62 -3.25 8.11
CA LEU A 112 4.71 -2.14 7.78
C LEU A 112 3.80 -2.44 6.59
N ALA A 113 4.34 -3.08 5.55
CA ALA A 113 3.54 -3.48 4.40
C ALA A 113 2.51 -4.55 4.79
N ALA A 114 2.91 -5.56 5.56
CA ALA A 114 2.03 -6.62 6.04
C ALA A 114 0.92 -6.05 6.93
N ASP A 115 1.25 -5.20 7.91
CA ASP A 115 0.29 -4.55 8.79
C ASP A 115 -0.68 -3.65 8.03
N GLY A 116 -0.18 -2.88 7.06
CA GLY A 116 -0.99 -2.05 6.19
C GLY A 116 -1.99 -2.87 5.37
N ILE A 117 -1.53 -3.96 4.74
CA ILE A 117 -2.38 -4.88 3.98
C ILE A 117 -3.44 -5.52 4.89
N GLN A 118 -3.03 -6.01 6.06
CA GLN A 118 -3.95 -6.65 7.00
C GLN A 118 -5.02 -5.67 7.51
N TYR A 119 -4.64 -4.42 7.79
CA TYR A 119 -5.57 -3.36 8.14
C TYR A 119 -6.59 -3.11 7.03
N ILE A 120 -6.14 -3.07 5.76
CA ILE A 120 -7.02 -2.89 4.60
C ILE A 120 -7.98 -4.05 4.46
N ILE A 121 -7.49 -5.30 4.57
CA ILE A 121 -8.33 -6.50 4.51
C ILE A 121 -9.41 -6.44 5.60
N ASN A 122 -9.04 -6.11 6.83
CA ASN A 122 -9.99 -6.02 7.94
C ASN A 122 -11.03 -4.90 7.71
N THR A 123 -10.59 -3.74 7.21
CA THR A 123 -11.47 -2.61 6.89
C THR A 123 -12.45 -2.95 5.76
N ILE A 124 -11.98 -3.62 4.70
CA ILE A 124 -12.83 -4.06 3.59
C ILE A 124 -13.81 -5.13 4.05
N LYS A 125 -13.36 -6.11 4.84
CA LYS A 125 -14.25 -7.13 5.42
C LYS A 125 -15.37 -6.51 6.25
N GLN A 126 -15.01 -5.54 7.11
CA GLN A 126 -15.98 -4.83 7.94
C GLN A 126 -16.99 -4.05 7.08
N ARG A 127 -16.51 -3.24 6.12
CA ARG A 127 -17.39 -2.51 5.19
C ARG A 127 -18.31 -3.44 4.40
N ASN A 128 -17.78 -4.57 3.89
CA ASN A 128 -18.58 -5.53 3.15
C ASN A 128 -19.64 -6.16 4.05
N SER A 129 -19.31 -6.47 5.31
CA SER A 129 -20.29 -6.96 6.30
C SER A 129 -21.40 -5.94 6.56
N GLU A 130 -21.07 -4.65 6.66
CA GLU A 130 -22.06 -3.58 6.86
C GLU A 130 -22.96 -3.41 5.64
N VAL A 131 -22.39 -3.43 4.42
CA VAL A 131 -23.16 -3.36 3.16
C VAL A 131 -24.11 -4.56 3.02
N LEU A 132 -23.62 -5.77 3.30
CA LEU A 132 -24.46 -6.98 3.26
C LEU A 132 -25.54 -6.95 4.35
N GLY A 133 -25.23 -6.45 5.54
CA GLY A 133 -26.20 -6.25 6.62
C GLY A 133 -27.30 -5.25 6.22
N ALA A 134 -26.93 -4.11 5.63
CA ALA A 134 -27.87 -3.12 5.13
C ALA A 134 -28.76 -3.68 4.01
N TYR A 135 -28.17 -4.46 3.08
CA TYR A 135 -28.91 -5.13 2.02
C TYR A 135 -29.90 -6.17 2.57
N LYS A 136 -29.46 -7.03 3.51
CA LYS A 136 -30.30 -8.05 4.13
C LYS A 136 -31.50 -7.44 4.86
N ASN A 137 -31.26 -6.34 5.59
CA ASN A 137 -32.30 -5.65 6.37
C ASN A 137 -33.15 -4.67 5.53
N GLY A 138 -32.80 -4.49 4.25
CA GLY A 138 -33.40 -3.51 3.36
C GLY A 138 -34.79 -3.84 2.83
N GLY A 139 -35.28 -5.06 3.07
CA GLY A 139 -36.58 -5.54 2.61
C GLY A 139 -36.71 -5.72 1.10
N ASN A 140 -37.92 -6.06 0.65
CA ASN A 140 -38.18 -6.51 -0.72
C ASN A 140 -37.79 -5.50 -1.81
N ALA A 141 -37.86 -4.19 -1.54
CA ALA A 141 -37.49 -3.17 -2.51
C ALA A 141 -36.01 -3.27 -2.93
N LEU A 142 -35.11 -3.49 -1.97
CA LEU A 142 -33.68 -3.70 -2.23
C LEU A 142 -33.43 -5.11 -2.81
N HIS A 143 -34.21 -6.11 -2.42
CA HIS A 143 -34.07 -7.49 -2.94
C HIS A 143 -34.57 -7.65 -4.39
N GLN A 144 -35.49 -6.80 -4.84
CA GLN A 144 -36.00 -6.81 -6.21
C GLN A 144 -35.21 -5.90 -7.16
N ASP A 145 -34.33 -5.04 -6.64
CA ASP A 145 -33.49 -4.17 -7.45
C ASP A 145 -32.48 -4.98 -8.28
N LYS A 146 -32.58 -4.85 -9.61
CA LYS A 146 -31.74 -5.57 -10.57
C LYS A 146 -30.25 -5.20 -10.42
N GLN A 147 -29.93 -3.95 -10.05
CA GLN A 147 -28.55 -3.51 -9.87
C GLN A 147 -27.89 -4.11 -8.62
N LEU A 148 -28.70 -4.51 -7.63
CA LEU A 148 -28.22 -5.11 -6.38
C LEU A 148 -28.33 -6.64 -6.35
N SER A 149 -28.79 -7.24 -7.45
CA SER A 149 -28.95 -8.70 -7.58
C SER A 149 -27.68 -9.50 -7.28
N CYS A 150 -26.50 -8.92 -7.51
CA CYS A 150 -25.21 -9.52 -7.20
C CYS A 150 -24.96 -9.73 -5.69
N LEU A 151 -25.70 -9.03 -4.81
CA LEU A 151 -25.57 -9.13 -3.35
C LEU A 151 -26.40 -10.28 -2.76
N LYS A 152 -27.44 -10.78 -3.46
CA LYS A 152 -28.28 -11.90 -3.00
C LYS A 152 -27.48 -13.13 -2.56
N PRO A 153 -26.59 -13.71 -3.41
CA PRO A 153 -25.82 -14.89 -3.01
C PRO A 153 -24.83 -14.60 -1.88
N LEU A 154 -24.39 -13.36 -1.72
CA LEU A 154 -23.43 -12.94 -0.70
C LEU A 154 -24.09 -12.68 0.66
N ALA A 155 -25.37 -12.28 0.66
CA ALA A 155 -26.12 -11.97 1.88
C ALA A 155 -26.90 -13.17 2.44
N HIS A 156 -26.88 -14.32 1.74
CA HIS A 156 -27.66 -15.52 2.08
C HIS A 156 -29.14 -15.21 2.34
N VAL A 157 -29.73 -14.35 1.50
CA VAL A 157 -31.17 -14.06 1.53
C VAL A 157 -31.86 -15.16 0.73
N GLU A 158 -32.53 -16.09 1.42
CA GLU A 158 -33.34 -17.14 0.78
C GLU A 158 -34.50 -16.53 0.00
N GLU A 159 -34.79 -17.08 -1.19
CA GLU A 159 -36.01 -16.69 -1.92
C GLU A 159 -37.24 -17.19 -1.16
N PRO A 160 -38.32 -16.40 -1.05
CA PRO A 160 -39.53 -16.87 -0.40
C PRO A 160 -40.09 -18.06 -1.19
N GLU A 161 -40.28 -19.18 -0.50
CA GLU A 161 -40.95 -20.37 -1.02
C GLU A 161 -42.33 -19.96 -1.59
N SER A 162 -42.56 -20.30 -2.86
CA SER A 162 -43.84 -20.08 -3.56
C SER A 162 -44.89 -21.12 -3.17
#